data_AF-A0A0G1RL98-F1
#
_entry.id   AF-A0A0G1RL98-F1
#
_cell.length_a   1.000
_cell.length_b   1.000
_cell.length_c   1.000
_cell.angle_alpha   90.00
_cell.angle_beta   90.00
_cell.angle_gamma   90.00
#
_symmetry.space_group_name_H-M   'P 1'
#
loop_
_entity.id
_entity.type
_entity.pdbx_description
1 polymer ?
#
loop_
_entity_poly.entity_id
_entity_poly.type
_entity_poly.pdbx_seq_one_letter_code
_entity_poly.pdbx_strand_id
1 'polypeptide(L)'
;MYMSVQFKQFTPFSHYPFIVRDVAFFVPEGMDGARARAVIEGETRGKDVVSLRMFDSFEKMMPDGTHKTSFAFRLVFQSMKRTLTDSEANAAMEGVHRILRSRGCEVR
;
A
#
# COMPACT_ATOMS: atom_id res chain seq x y z
N MET A 1 39.48 -17.48 -7.88
CA MET A 1 38.32 -16.62 -7.56
C MET A 1 37.06 -17.43 -7.87
N TYR A 2 36.45 -18.05 -6.86
CA TYR A 2 35.25 -18.88 -7.06
C TYR A 2 34.03 -17.97 -7.20
N MET A 3 33.33 -18.07 -8.34
CA MET A 3 32.02 -17.46 -8.50
C MET A 3 31.01 -18.29 -7.72
N SER A 4 30.40 -17.69 -6.70
CA SER A 4 29.26 -18.28 -5.99
C SER A 4 28.04 -18.29 -6.92
N VAL A 5 27.60 -19.49 -7.31
CA VAL A 5 26.35 -19.66 -8.07
C VAL A 5 25.18 -19.43 -7.10
N GLN A 6 24.43 -18.34 -7.29
CA GLN A 6 23.25 -18.06 -6.50
C GLN A 6 22.05 -18.78 -7.11
N PHE A 7 21.65 -19.90 -6.51
CA PHE A 7 20.44 -20.62 -6.90
C PHE A 7 19.20 -19.86 -6.43
N LYS A 8 18.32 -19.51 -7.37
CA LYS A 8 17.04 -18.87 -7.07
C LYS A 8 16.06 -19.95 -6.60
N GLN A 9 15.66 -19.90 -5.34
CA GLN A 9 14.64 -20.81 -4.80
C GLN A 9 13.29 -20.50 -5.45
N PHE A 10 12.55 -21.57 -5.79
CA PHE A 10 11.17 -21.45 -6.26
C PHE A 10 10.29 -20.97 -5.11
N THR A 11 9.51 -19.91 -5.37
CA THR A 11 8.46 -19.45 -4.46
C THR A 11 7.11 -19.81 -5.08
N PRO A 12 6.26 -20.59 -4.38
CA PRO A 12 4.91 -20.89 -4.86
C PRO A 12 4.13 -19.60 -5.12
N PHE A 13 3.34 -19.59 -6.20
CA PHE A 13 2.41 -18.52 -6.53
C PHE A 13 0.97 -19.00 -6.36
N SER A 14 0.05 -18.06 -6.11
CA SER A 14 -1.36 -18.41 -5.99
C SER A 14 -1.98 -18.66 -7.35
N HIS A 15 -2.83 -19.70 -7.44
CA HIS A 15 -3.69 -19.96 -8.59
C HIS A 15 -5.01 -19.17 -8.54
N TYR A 16 -5.31 -18.50 -7.43
CA TYR A 16 -6.52 -17.69 -7.26
C TYR A 16 -6.31 -16.28 -7.82
N PRO A 17 -7.36 -15.62 -8.35
CA PRO A 17 -7.23 -14.27 -8.90
C PRO A 17 -6.83 -13.26 -7.81
N PHE A 18 -6.16 -12.18 -8.23
CA PHE A 18 -5.83 -11.06 -7.36
C PHE A 18 -6.87 -9.93 -7.47
N ILE A 19 -6.93 -9.09 -6.44
CA ILE A 19 -7.70 -7.85 -6.41
C ILE A 19 -6.73 -6.68 -6.25
N VAL A 20 -6.92 -5.62 -7.02
CA VAL A 20 -6.12 -4.39 -6.91
C VAL A 20 -6.96 -3.29 -6.26
N ARG A 21 -6.36 -2.56 -5.32
CA ARG A 21 -6.92 -1.33 -4.76
C ARG A 21 -5.84 -0.27 -4.68
N ASP A 22 -6.21 0.96 -5.00
CA ASP A 22 -5.34 2.10 -4.88
C ASP A 22 -5.85 3.00 -3.75
N VAL A 23 -4.93 3.72 -3.10
CA VAL A 23 -5.25 4.76 -2.13
C VAL A 23 -4.35 5.96 -2.37
N ALA A 24 -4.96 7.14 -2.49
CA ALA A 24 -4.27 8.41 -2.59
C ALA A 24 -4.62 9.28 -1.40
N PHE A 25 -3.64 10.02 -0.89
CA PHE A 25 -3.84 10.86 0.28
C PHE A 25 -2.81 11.98 0.33
N PHE A 26 -3.23 13.14 0.83
CA PHE A 26 -2.29 14.16 1.28
C PHE A 26 -1.73 13.79 2.65
N VAL A 27 -0.43 14.01 2.83
CA VAL A 27 0.26 13.75 4.09
C VAL A 27 0.40 15.03 4.93
N PRO A 28 0.45 14.90 6.27
CA PRO A 28 0.85 16.01 7.12
C PRO A 28 2.34 16.34 6.90
N GLU A 29 2.72 17.55 7.29
CA GLU A 29 4.10 18.00 7.23
C GLU A 29 5.04 17.03 7.98
N GLY A 30 6.18 16.69 7.36
CA GLY A 30 7.19 15.79 7.95
C GLY A 30 6.88 14.29 7.85
N MET A 31 5.80 13.87 7.19
CA MET A 31 5.59 12.46 6.83
C MET A 31 6.12 12.17 5.43
N ASP A 32 7.20 11.39 5.35
CA ASP A 32 7.74 10.91 4.08
C ASP A 32 7.03 9.64 3.57
N GLY A 33 7.34 9.25 2.34
CA GLY A 33 6.78 8.06 1.70
C GLY A 33 7.13 6.75 2.41
N ALA A 34 8.28 6.66 3.08
CA ALA A 34 8.70 5.46 3.80
C ALA A 34 7.86 5.25 5.07
N ARG A 35 7.62 6.32 5.83
CA ARG A 35 6.72 6.33 6.98
C ARG A 35 5.29 6.04 6.55
N ALA A 36 4.81 6.67 5.48
CA ALA A 36 3.48 6.40 4.93
C ALA A 36 3.31 4.92 4.54
N ARG A 37 4.32 4.35 3.85
CA ARG A 37 4.37 2.91 3.52
C ARG A 37 4.29 2.05 4.78
N ALA A 38 5.13 2.32 5.79
CA ALA A 38 5.17 1.52 7.01
C ALA A 38 3.83 1.53 7.77
N VAL A 39 3.09 2.64 7.74
CA VAL A 39 1.74 2.71 8.30
C VAL A 39 0.78 1.75 7.58
N ILE A 40 0.79 1.77 6.24
CA ILE A 40 -0.06 0.89 5.43
C ILE A 40 0.34 -0.57 5.61
N GLU A 41 1.63 -0.91 5.60
CA GLU A 41 2.12 -2.28 5.81
C GLU A 41 1.73 -2.82 7.20
N GLY A 42 1.87 -1.99 8.24
CA GLY A 42 1.48 -2.37 9.60
C GLY A 42 -0.01 -2.71 9.72
N GLU A 43 -0.88 -1.90 9.10
CA GLU A 43 -2.33 -2.12 9.11
C GLU A 43 -2.76 -3.31 8.25
N THR A 44 -2.02 -3.62 7.18
CA THR A 44 -2.38 -4.66 6.21
C THR A 44 -1.73 -6.02 6.46
N ARG A 45 -0.86 -6.11 7.47
CA ARG A 45 -0.17 -7.35 7.84
C ARG A 45 -1.17 -8.47 8.11
N GLY A 46 -1.02 -9.57 7.37
CA GLY A 46 -1.89 -10.75 7.47
C GLY A 46 -3.23 -10.65 6.73
N LYS A 47 -3.47 -9.59 5.94
CA LYS A 47 -4.71 -9.39 5.16
C LYS A 47 -4.55 -9.76 3.68
N ASP A 48 -3.76 -10.79 3.38
CA ASP A 48 -3.49 -11.27 2.01
C ASP A 48 -2.92 -10.21 1.03
N VAL A 49 -2.24 -9.17 1.53
CA VAL A 49 -1.52 -8.20 0.67
C VAL A 49 -0.19 -8.79 0.23
N VAL A 50 -0.07 -9.09 -1.06
CA VAL A 50 1.15 -9.65 -1.68
C VAL A 50 2.06 -8.59 -2.30
N SER A 51 1.52 -7.38 -2.53
CA SER A 51 2.30 -6.24 -3.00
C SER A 51 1.73 -4.94 -2.47
N LEU A 52 2.62 -4.07 -1.98
CA LEU A 52 2.35 -2.68 -1.70
C LEU A 52 3.43 -1.86 -2.41
N ARG A 53 3.04 -0.89 -3.24
CA ARG A 53 3.99 0.00 -3.91
C ARG A 53 3.43 1.41 -4.05
N MET A 54 4.29 2.40 -3.82
CA MET A 54 3.99 3.76 -4.27
C MET A 54 4.16 3.80 -5.78
N PHE A 55 3.19 4.36 -6.49
CA PHE A 55 3.27 4.49 -7.95
C PHE A 55 3.15 5.94 -8.42
N ASP A 56 2.75 6.85 -7.54
CA ASP A 56 2.68 8.28 -7.82
C ASP A 56 2.97 9.10 -6.56
N SER A 57 3.57 10.27 -6.76
CA SER A 57 3.80 11.29 -5.74
C SER A 57 3.85 12.65 -6.39
N PHE A 58 3.13 13.63 -5.84
CA PHE A 58 3.18 14.99 -6.35
C PHE A 58 3.02 16.01 -5.22
N GLU A 59 3.51 17.22 -5.47
CA GLU A 59 3.30 18.38 -4.62
C GLU A 59 2.22 19.27 -5.22
N LYS A 60 1.40 19.88 -4.37
CA LYS A 60 0.34 20.80 -4.77
C LYS A 60 0.31 22.00 -3.85
N MET A 61 0.36 23.19 -4.46
CA MET A 61 0.02 24.44 -3.80
C MET A 61 -1.51 24.54 -3.71
N MET A 62 -2.01 24.74 -2.51
CA MET A 62 -3.42 24.88 -2.20
C MET A 62 -3.86 26.34 -2.36
N PRO A 63 -5.17 26.62 -2.49
CA PRO A 63 -5.67 28.00 -2.65
C PRO A 63 -5.33 28.95 -1.48
N ASP A 64 -5.10 28.39 -0.29
CA ASP A 64 -4.67 29.13 0.90
C ASP A 64 -3.15 29.38 0.95
N GLY A 65 -2.42 29.02 -0.11
CA GLY A 65 -0.96 29.16 -0.20
C GLY A 65 -0.18 28.03 0.49
N THR A 66 -0.85 27.06 1.12
CA THR A 66 -0.16 25.92 1.76
C THR A 66 0.35 24.92 0.72
N HIS A 67 1.50 24.31 0.99
CA HIS A 67 2.03 23.20 0.18
C HIS A 67 1.61 21.87 0.78
N LYS A 68 1.08 20.97 -0.05
CA LYS A 68 0.76 19.60 0.36
C LYS A 68 1.42 18.60 -0.57
N THR A 69 1.96 17.54 0.02
CA THR A 69 2.47 16.37 -0.71
C THR A 69 1.39 15.29 -0.73
N SER A 70 1.14 14.72 -1.90
CA SER A 70 0.24 13.59 -2.11
C SER A 70 1.05 12.36 -2.46
N PHE A 71 0.68 11.22 -1.87
CA PHE A 71 1.20 9.91 -2.28
C PHE A 71 0.05 9.02 -2.75
N ALA A 72 0.31 8.21 -3.79
CA ALA A 72 -0.59 7.15 -4.21
C ALA A 72 0.08 5.78 -4.09
N PHE A 73 -0.58 4.88 -3.39
CA PHE A 73 -0.15 3.50 -3.19
C PHE A 73 -1.11 2.52 -3.85
N ARG A 74 -0.55 1.48 -4.45
CA ARG A 74 -1.28 0.31 -4.96
C ARG A 74 -1.05 -0.87 -4.05
N LEU A 75 -2.15 -1.50 -3.65
CA LEU A 75 -2.22 -2.75 -2.91
C LEU A 75 -2.72 -3.86 -3.84
N VAL A 76 -2.01 -4.99 -3.86
CA VAL A 76 -2.44 -6.21 -4.53
C VAL A 76 -2.78 -7.24 -3.46
N PHE A 77 -4.03 -7.67 -3.44
CA PHE A 77 -4.56 -8.68 -2.55
C PHE A 77 -4.66 -10.01 -3.28
N GLN A 78 -4.10 -11.07 -2.71
CA GLN A 78 -4.20 -12.41 -3.28
C GLN A 78 -3.98 -13.47 -2.20
N SER A 79 -4.93 -14.40 -2.05
CA SER A 79 -4.81 -15.50 -1.10
C SER A 79 -4.21 -16.74 -1.77
N MET A 80 -3.43 -17.51 -1.02
CA MET A 80 -2.93 -18.83 -1.46
C MET A 80 -3.98 -19.95 -1.32
N LYS A 81 -5.13 -19.67 -0.70
CA LYS A 81 -6.09 -20.70 -0.26
C LYS A 81 -7.47 -20.64 -0.91
N ARG A 82 -7.87 -19.47 -1.42
CA ARG A 82 -9.19 -19.24 -2.02
C ARG A 82 -9.23 -17.95 -2.83
N THR A 83 -10.29 -17.77 -3.61
CA THR A 83 -10.63 -16.47 -4.19
C THR A 83 -11.03 -15.50 -3.08
N LEU A 84 -10.46 -14.30 -3.08
CA LEU A 84 -10.89 -13.21 -2.21
C LEU A 84 -12.17 -12.57 -2.76
N THR A 85 -13.05 -12.14 -1.87
CA THR A 85 -14.21 -11.35 -2.25
C THR A 85 -13.88 -9.85 -2.24
N ASP A 86 -14.67 -9.07 -2.96
CA ASP A 86 -14.56 -7.61 -2.89
C ASP A 86 -14.81 -7.08 -1.48
N SER A 87 -15.72 -7.70 -0.71
CA SER A 87 -16.01 -7.28 0.67
C SER A 87 -14.80 -7.43 1.59
N GLU A 88 -13.98 -8.46 1.40
CA GLU A 88 -12.76 -8.69 2.18
C GLU A 88 -11.67 -7.67 1.85
N ALA A 89 -11.45 -7.43 0.55
CA ALA A 89 -10.51 -6.39 0.11
C ALA A 89 -10.97 -5.00 0.59
N ASN A 90 -12.27 -4.71 0.52
CA ASN A 90 -12.82 -3.44 0.99
C ASN A 90 -12.69 -3.28 2.51
N ALA A 91 -12.92 -4.34 3.30
CA ALA A 91 -12.71 -4.30 4.75
C ALA A 91 -11.25 -4.02 5.12
N ALA A 92 -10.29 -4.57 4.37
CA ALA A 92 -8.88 -4.25 4.54
C ALA A 92 -8.58 -2.78 4.19
N MET A 93 -9.15 -2.26 3.11
CA MET A 93 -9.01 -0.86 2.69
C MET A 93 -9.64 0.13 3.68
N GLU A 94 -10.78 -0.20 4.29
CA GLU A 94 -11.35 0.63 5.37
C GLU A 94 -10.41 0.74 6.57
N GLY A 95 -9.67 -0.33 6.89
CA GLY A 95 -8.57 -0.29 7.86
C GLY A 95 -7.49 0.72 7.45
N VAL A 96 -7.03 0.64 6.20
CA VAL A 96 -6.02 1.56 5.63
C VAL A 96 -6.50 3.02 5.69
N HIS A 97 -7.74 3.30 5.28
CA HIS A 97 -8.29 4.64 5.33
C HIS A 97 -8.40 5.17 6.76
N ARG A 98 -8.81 4.33 7.71
CA ARG A 98 -8.91 4.69 9.14
C ARG A 98 -7.55 5.00 9.74
N ILE A 99 -6.54 4.15 9.51
CA ILE A 99 -5.21 4.39 10.08
C ILE A 99 -4.58 5.64 9.46
N LEU A 100 -4.71 5.87 8.15
CA LEU A 100 -4.18 7.07 7.50
C LEU A 100 -4.83 8.34 8.06
N ARG A 101 -6.17 8.36 8.19
CA ARG A 101 -6.89 9.47 8.83
C ARG A 101 -6.43 9.70 10.28
N SER A 102 -6.21 8.63 11.04
CA SER A 102 -5.71 8.75 12.43
C SER A 102 -4.30 9.32 12.53
N ARG A 103 -3.52 9.31 11.44
CA ARG A 103 -2.19 9.92 11.34
C ARG A 103 -2.21 11.32 10.73
N GLY A 104 -3.39 11.91 10.55
CA GLY A 104 -3.54 13.24 9.98
C GLY A 104 -3.50 13.30 8.45
N CYS A 105 -3.56 12.15 7.76
CA CYS A 105 -3.63 12.13 6.31
C CYS A 105 -5.04 12.44 5.81
N GLU A 106 -5.14 13.19 4.71
CA GLU A 106 -6.40 13.45 4.01
C GLU A 106 -6.56 12.47 2.86
N VAL A 107 -7.28 11.37 3.12
CA VAL A 107 -7.59 10.33 2.12
C VAL A 107 -8.58 10.89 1.08
N ARG A 108 -8.33 10.60 -0.20
CA ARG A 108 -9.18 11.01 -1.34
C ARG A 108 -9.65 9.83 -2.17
#